data_AF-A0A7J8PTF0-F1
#
_entry.id   AF-A0A7J8PTF0-F1
#
_cell.length_a   1.000
_cell.length_b   1.000
_cell.length_c   1.000
_cell.angle_alpha   90.00
_cell.angle_beta   90.00
_cell.angle_gamma   90.00
#
_symmetry.space_group_name_H-M   'P 1'
#
loop_
_entity.id
_entity.type
_entity.pdbx_description
1 polymer ?
#
loop_
_entity_poly.entity_id
_entity_poly.type
_entity_poly.pdbx_seq_one_letter_code
_entity_poly.pdbx_strand_id
1 'polypeptide(L)'
;MLMIIGTIGAIGNGLCMPLMTTILGDLIDAFGQNQSNDRVVHVVSRVALRFVYLAAGAGTAACLQVSCWMVTGERQAARIRGLYLKTILRQDIAFFDVETTTGEVVGRMSGDTVLIQDAMGEKVGKFLQLVSTFLGGFVIAFVRGWLLAVVMMSAIPLLVTAGGAMALIISKMVSRGQAAYAKAGTIVEETIGSIRTVASFTGEQQAISKYSKLLVTAYKSGVHEGTAAGLGLGVAMMILFCSYGMAVWFGGRLILNNGYTGGQVINVIVAVLIGSLSLGQSSPCMSAFAAGQAAAVKMFETINRKPEIDPYNMSGKVLEDINGDVELRDVYFSYPARPEEQIF
;
A
#
# COMPACT_ATOMS: atom_id res chain seq x y z
N MET A 1 -13.16 -19.78 -5.00
CA MET A 1 -14.17 -19.67 -3.92
C MET A 1 -13.72 -18.83 -2.73
N LEU A 2 -12.54 -19.06 -2.14
CA LEU A 2 -12.05 -18.25 -1.00
C LEU A 2 -12.03 -16.74 -1.25
N MET A 3 -11.62 -16.29 -2.45
CA MET A 3 -11.67 -14.87 -2.82
C MET A 3 -13.09 -14.29 -2.79
N ILE A 4 -14.10 -15.04 -3.24
CA ILE A 4 -15.51 -14.57 -3.26
C ILE A 4 -16.06 -14.46 -1.84
N ILE A 5 -15.74 -15.42 -0.98
CA ILE A 5 -16.14 -15.37 0.44
C ILE A 5 -15.43 -14.20 1.14
N GLY A 6 -14.15 -13.99 0.84
CA GLY A 6 -13.36 -12.88 1.36
C GLY A 6 -13.85 -11.50 0.89
N THR A 7 -14.33 -11.37 -0.35
CA THR A 7 -14.92 -10.12 -0.85
C THR A 7 -16.25 -9.81 -0.17
N ILE A 8 -17.13 -10.81 -0.02
CA ILE A 8 -18.39 -10.65 0.71
C ILE A 8 -18.13 -10.26 2.18
N GLY A 9 -17.17 -10.91 2.83
CA GLY A 9 -16.73 -10.56 4.18
C GLY A 9 -16.18 -9.14 4.28
N ALA A 10 -15.35 -8.70 3.30
CA ALA A 10 -14.82 -7.35 3.25
C ALA A 10 -15.93 -6.29 3.09
N ILE A 11 -16.90 -6.56 2.21
CA ILE A 11 -18.05 -5.66 2.01
C ILE A 11 -18.86 -5.56 3.29
N GLY A 12 -19.19 -6.70 3.91
CA GLY A 12 -19.93 -6.75 5.17
C GLY A 12 -19.24 -5.98 6.29
N ASN A 13 -17.94 -6.24 6.49
CA ASN A 13 -17.13 -5.54 7.49
C ASN A 13 -17.02 -4.03 7.20
N GLY A 14 -16.94 -3.62 5.93
CA GLY A 14 -16.94 -2.20 5.55
C GLY A 14 -18.28 -1.51 5.86
N LEU A 15 -19.41 -2.19 5.62
CA LEU A 15 -20.74 -1.66 5.92
C LEU A 15 -21.05 -1.60 7.42
N CYS A 16 -20.33 -2.36 8.27
CA CYS A 16 -20.52 -2.29 9.72
C CYS A 16 -20.27 -0.89 10.28
N MET A 17 -19.28 -0.16 9.77
CA MET A 17 -18.93 1.18 10.23
C MET A 17 -20.06 2.21 9.96
N PRO A 18 -20.60 2.33 8.74
CA PRO A 18 -21.78 3.17 8.47
C PRO A 18 -23.05 2.70 9.20
N LEU A 19 -23.25 1.39 9.38
CA LEU A 19 -24.39 0.90 10.16
C LEU A 19 -24.27 1.31 11.64
N MET A 20 -23.07 1.30 12.20
CA MET A 20 -22.79 1.78 13.56
C MET A 20 -23.26 3.23 13.74
N THR A 21 -23.03 4.12 12.75
CA THR A 21 -23.44 5.53 12.84
C THR A 21 -24.95 5.69 12.86
N THR A 22 -25.69 4.83 12.15
CA THR A 22 -27.16 4.85 12.19
C THR A 22 -27.71 4.48 13.56
N ILE A 23 -27.15 3.44 14.18
CA ILE A 23 -27.55 2.97 15.51
C ILE A 23 -27.18 4.04 16.56
N LEU A 24 -26.03 4.69 16.40
CA LEU A 24 -25.62 5.82 17.25
C LEU A 24 -26.56 7.03 17.10
N GLY A 25 -27.01 7.34 15.88
CA GLY A 25 -28.01 8.38 15.64
C GLY A 25 -29.33 8.11 16.35
N ASP A 26 -29.84 6.88 16.24
CA ASP A 26 -31.07 6.45 16.92
C ASP A 26 -30.92 6.52 18.46
N LEU A 27 -29.73 6.22 19.00
CA LEU A 27 -29.41 6.36 20.43
C LEU A 27 -29.47 7.82 20.88
N ILE A 28 -28.89 8.73 20.09
CA ILE A 28 -28.88 10.16 20.40
C ILE A 28 -30.29 10.73 20.35
N ASP A 29 -31.10 10.33 19.37
CA ASP A 29 -32.51 10.74 19.28
C ASP A 29 -33.32 10.24 20.49
N ALA A 30 -33.04 9.02 20.96
CA ALA A 30 -33.69 8.48 22.16
C ALA A 30 -33.39 9.30 23.42
N PHE A 31 -32.16 9.77 23.59
CA PHE A 31 -31.78 10.66 24.69
C PHE A 31 -32.30 12.10 24.51
N GLY A 32 -32.39 12.58 23.26
CA GLY A 32 -32.84 13.94 22.94
C GLY A 32 -34.35 14.15 23.08
N GLN A 33 -35.18 13.13 22.79
CA GLN A 33 -36.64 13.26 22.79
C GLN A 33 -37.33 12.79 24.09
N ASN A 34 -36.73 11.84 24.84
CA ASN A 34 -37.37 11.22 26.00
C ASN A 34 -36.70 11.61 27.33
N GLN A 35 -36.71 12.89 27.70
CA GLN A 35 -36.17 13.33 29.00
C GLN A 35 -36.99 12.85 30.23
N SER A 36 -38.17 12.24 30.06
CA SER A 36 -39.03 11.77 31.15
C SER A 36 -39.37 10.26 31.11
N ASN A 37 -38.91 9.54 32.15
CA ASN A 37 -39.29 8.19 32.60
C ASN A 37 -38.87 6.93 31.79
N ASP A 38 -38.91 5.78 32.49
CA ASP A 38 -38.52 4.37 32.22
C ASP A 38 -38.44 3.84 30.77
N ARG A 39 -39.07 4.51 29.80
CA ARG A 39 -38.98 4.17 28.37
C ARG A 39 -37.58 4.36 27.80
N VAL A 40 -36.77 5.29 28.32
CA VAL A 40 -35.37 5.48 27.88
C VAL A 40 -34.57 4.20 28.08
N VAL A 41 -34.70 3.56 29.26
CA VAL A 41 -33.96 2.33 29.60
C VAL A 41 -34.33 1.21 28.63
N HIS A 42 -35.61 1.09 28.27
CA HIS A 42 -36.07 0.06 27.34
C HIS A 42 -35.61 0.33 25.88
N VAL A 43 -35.55 1.59 25.45
CA VAL A 43 -35.05 1.96 24.11
C VAL A 43 -33.54 1.77 24.04
N VAL A 44 -32.80 2.22 25.05
CA VAL A 44 -31.34 2.07 25.15
C VAL A 44 -30.96 0.59 25.21
N SER A 45 -31.68 -0.25 25.97
CA SER A 45 -31.45 -1.70 26.00
C SER A 45 -31.63 -2.34 24.62
N ARG A 46 -32.67 -1.94 23.86
CA ARG A 46 -32.89 -2.41 22.48
C ARG A 46 -31.77 -1.96 21.54
N VAL A 47 -31.27 -0.74 21.69
CA VAL A 47 -30.16 -0.20 20.89
C VAL A 47 -28.84 -0.90 21.26
N ALA A 48 -28.59 -1.16 22.54
CA ALA A 48 -27.43 -1.92 23.01
C ALA A 48 -27.43 -3.35 22.44
N LEU A 49 -28.57 -4.04 22.41
CA LEU A 49 -28.69 -5.34 21.76
C LEU A 49 -28.34 -5.27 20.27
N ARG A 50 -28.76 -4.23 19.54
CA ARG A 50 -28.38 -4.02 18.13
C ARG A 50 -26.86 -3.83 17.97
N PHE A 51 -26.20 -3.12 18.88
CA PHE A 51 -24.73 -3.01 18.89
C PHE A 51 -24.05 -4.37 19.11
N VAL A 52 -24.59 -5.22 20.00
CA VAL A 52 -24.05 -6.57 20.23
C VAL A 52 -24.20 -7.44 18.98
N TYR A 53 -25.37 -7.42 18.33
CA TYR A 53 -25.56 -8.16 17.07
C TYR A 53 -24.66 -7.63 15.95
N LEU A 54 -24.50 -6.31 15.85
CA LEU A 54 -23.58 -5.69 14.89
C LEU A 54 -22.13 -6.11 15.17
N ALA A 55 -21.70 -6.13 16.43
CA ALA A 55 -20.35 -6.51 16.82
C ALA A 55 -20.07 -8.00 16.52
N ALA A 56 -21.03 -8.89 16.79
CA ALA A 56 -20.91 -10.31 16.43
C ALA A 56 -20.84 -10.49 14.89
N GLY A 57 -21.67 -9.77 14.14
CA GLY A 57 -21.62 -9.76 12.68
C GLY A 57 -20.32 -9.18 12.11
N ALA A 58 -19.83 -8.08 12.68
CA ALA A 58 -18.57 -7.44 12.28
C ALA A 58 -17.37 -8.35 12.58
N GLY A 59 -17.33 -8.96 13.77
CA GLY A 59 -16.28 -9.89 14.16
C GLY A 59 -16.20 -11.10 13.22
N THR A 60 -17.35 -11.73 12.93
CA THR A 60 -17.41 -12.86 12.00
C THR A 60 -17.03 -12.45 10.57
N ALA A 61 -17.53 -11.31 10.07
CA ALA A 61 -17.18 -10.79 8.76
C ALA A 61 -15.68 -10.44 8.64
N ALA A 62 -15.09 -9.80 9.65
CA ALA A 62 -13.68 -9.46 9.70
C ALA A 62 -12.79 -10.71 9.76
N CYS A 63 -13.14 -11.70 10.58
CA CYS A 63 -12.43 -12.98 10.64
C CYS A 63 -12.47 -13.69 9.29
N LEU A 64 -13.64 -13.76 8.64
CA LEU A 64 -13.79 -14.38 7.32
C LEU A 64 -12.98 -13.63 6.26
N GLN A 65 -13.05 -12.29 6.25
CA GLN A 65 -12.30 -11.43 5.33
C GLN A 65 -10.80 -11.70 5.43
N VAL A 66 -10.22 -11.51 6.62
CA VAL A 66 -8.76 -11.59 6.81
C VAL A 66 -8.28 -13.01 6.56
N SER A 67 -8.97 -14.03 7.10
CA SER A 67 -8.57 -15.43 6.92
C SER A 67 -8.62 -15.86 5.46
N CYS A 68 -9.69 -15.53 4.73
CA CYS A 68 -9.83 -15.94 3.33
C CYS A 68 -8.80 -15.28 2.42
N TRP A 69 -8.55 -13.97 2.61
CA TRP A 69 -7.57 -13.23 1.82
C TRP A 69 -6.13 -13.63 2.15
N MET A 70 -5.81 -13.81 3.43
CA MET A 70 -4.46 -14.21 3.85
C MET A 70 -4.12 -15.63 3.38
N VAL A 71 -5.03 -16.60 3.53
CA VAL A 71 -4.82 -17.97 3.03
C VAL A 71 -4.70 -18.01 1.50
N THR A 72 -5.48 -17.19 0.79
CA THR A 72 -5.38 -17.12 -0.68
C THR A 72 -4.04 -16.53 -1.12
N GLY A 73 -3.63 -15.42 -0.50
CA GLY A 73 -2.34 -14.77 -0.77
C GLY A 73 -1.16 -15.72 -0.55
N GLU A 74 -1.13 -16.42 0.59
CA GLU A 74 -0.10 -17.41 0.90
C GLU A 74 -0.05 -18.57 -0.11
N ARG A 75 -1.20 -19.15 -0.46
CA ARG A 75 -1.25 -20.25 -1.44
C ARG A 75 -0.75 -19.82 -2.81
N GLN A 76 -1.11 -18.62 -3.26
CA GLN A 76 -0.66 -18.09 -4.55
C GLN A 76 0.82 -17.74 -4.52
N ALA A 77 1.30 -17.09 -3.46
CA ALA A 77 2.71 -16.77 -3.27
C ALA A 77 3.58 -18.04 -3.23
N ALA A 78 3.17 -19.07 -2.49
CA ALA A 78 3.87 -20.36 -2.45
C ALA A 78 3.95 -21.02 -3.83
N ARG A 79 2.86 -20.98 -4.61
CA ARG A 79 2.85 -21.51 -5.98
C ARG A 79 3.77 -20.73 -6.91
N ILE A 80 3.73 -19.39 -6.83
CA ILE A 80 4.62 -18.51 -7.63
C ILE A 80 6.07 -18.79 -7.27
N ARG A 81 6.40 -18.87 -5.98
CA ARG A 81 7.75 -19.21 -5.49
C ARG A 81 8.23 -20.56 -6.01
N GLY A 82 7.37 -21.58 -5.98
CA GLY A 82 7.69 -22.90 -6.52
C GLY A 82 7.90 -22.90 -8.04
N LEU A 83 7.06 -22.20 -8.81
CA LEU A 83 7.22 -22.05 -10.25
C LEU A 83 8.47 -21.26 -10.62
N TYR A 84 8.76 -20.19 -9.90
CA TYR A 84 9.95 -19.38 -10.06
C TYR A 84 11.21 -20.22 -9.85
N LEU A 85 11.31 -20.94 -8.72
CA LEU A 85 12.43 -21.82 -8.42
C LEU A 85 12.59 -22.92 -9.48
N LYS A 86 11.49 -23.58 -9.87
CA LYS A 86 11.50 -24.61 -10.92
C LYS A 86 12.01 -24.06 -12.26
N THR A 87 11.63 -22.84 -12.61
CA THR A 87 12.03 -22.21 -13.87
C THR A 87 13.49 -21.80 -13.83
N ILE A 88 13.96 -21.23 -12.71
CA ILE A 88 15.37 -20.89 -12.52
C ILE A 88 16.28 -22.11 -12.62
N LEU A 89 15.90 -23.22 -12.01
CA LEU A 89 16.66 -24.48 -12.11
C LEU A 89 16.65 -25.09 -13.52
N ARG A 90 15.72 -24.65 -14.39
CA ARG A 90 15.65 -25.05 -15.80
C ARG A 90 16.44 -24.12 -16.72
N GLN A 91 16.82 -22.92 -16.27
CA GLN A 91 17.52 -21.96 -17.12
C GLN A 91 18.92 -22.49 -17.47
N ASP A 92 19.39 -22.07 -18.64
CA ASP A 92 20.73 -22.36 -19.15
C ASP A 92 21.81 -21.57 -18.39
N ILE A 93 23.07 -22.01 -18.47
CA ILE A 93 24.18 -21.39 -17.73
C ILE A 93 24.40 -19.94 -18.17
N ALA A 94 24.17 -19.61 -19.44
CA ALA A 94 24.37 -18.24 -19.94
C ALA A 94 23.45 -17.22 -19.28
N PHE A 95 22.26 -17.63 -18.82
CA PHE A 95 21.37 -16.78 -18.03
C PHE A 95 22.03 -16.27 -16.75
N PHE A 96 22.78 -17.15 -16.06
CA PHE A 96 23.47 -16.79 -14.81
C PHE A 96 24.75 -15.99 -15.05
N ASP A 97 25.34 -16.09 -16.25
CA ASP A 97 26.52 -15.32 -16.61
C ASP A 97 26.18 -13.89 -17.08
N VAL A 98 25.01 -13.69 -17.70
CA VAL A 98 24.63 -12.42 -18.35
C VAL A 98 23.55 -11.66 -17.59
N GLU A 99 22.45 -12.32 -17.24
CA GLU A 99 21.20 -11.64 -16.86
C GLU A 99 20.99 -11.58 -15.35
N THR A 100 21.54 -12.51 -14.57
CA THR A 100 21.15 -12.64 -13.15
C THR A 100 22.24 -13.24 -12.28
N THR A 101 22.44 -12.62 -11.10
CA THR A 101 23.34 -13.14 -10.07
C THR A 101 22.60 -14.02 -9.05
N THR A 102 23.32 -14.95 -8.41
CA THR A 102 22.75 -15.81 -7.35
C THR A 102 22.11 -15.00 -6.21
N GLY A 103 22.73 -13.87 -5.84
CA GLY A 103 22.19 -12.98 -4.81
C GLY A 103 20.86 -12.34 -5.21
N GLU A 104 20.73 -11.94 -6.47
CA GLU A 104 19.49 -11.37 -7.00
C GLU A 104 18.36 -12.42 -7.07
N VAL A 105 18.66 -13.67 -7.44
CA VAL A 105 17.68 -14.77 -7.39
C VAL A 105 17.12 -14.95 -5.98
N VAL A 106 17.99 -15.03 -4.98
CA VAL A 106 17.59 -15.21 -3.58
C VAL A 106 16.80 -13.99 -3.09
N GLY A 107 17.24 -12.79 -3.47
CA GLY A 107 16.54 -11.53 -3.18
C GLY A 107 15.12 -11.51 -3.74
N ARG A 108 14.93 -11.87 -5.01
CA ARG A 108 13.61 -11.96 -5.66
C ARG A 108 12.72 -13.03 -5.03
N MET A 109 13.29 -14.19 -4.69
CA MET A 109 12.53 -15.29 -4.08
C MET A 109 12.05 -14.98 -2.65
N SER A 110 12.83 -14.22 -1.87
CA SER A 110 12.51 -13.85 -0.50
C SER A 110 11.71 -12.55 -0.42
N GLY A 111 12.17 -11.49 -1.09
CA GLY A 111 11.59 -10.14 -1.02
C GLY A 111 10.42 -9.93 -1.98
N ASP A 112 10.64 -10.07 -3.29
CA ASP A 112 9.62 -9.76 -4.30
C ASP A 112 8.37 -10.64 -4.14
N THR A 113 8.56 -11.90 -3.76
CA THR A 113 7.43 -12.81 -3.45
C THR A 113 6.58 -12.32 -2.28
N VAL A 114 7.19 -11.73 -1.25
CA VAL A 114 6.46 -11.16 -0.10
C VAL A 114 5.69 -9.91 -0.51
N LEU A 115 6.26 -9.06 -1.37
CA LEU A 115 5.56 -7.88 -1.90
C LEU A 115 4.33 -8.29 -2.72
N ILE A 116 4.45 -9.33 -3.55
CA ILE A 116 3.33 -9.90 -4.32
C ILE A 116 2.27 -10.49 -3.36
N GLN A 117 2.70 -11.21 -2.33
CA GLN A 117 1.81 -11.78 -1.33
C GLN A 117 1.02 -10.71 -0.58
N ASP A 118 1.68 -9.64 -0.12
CA ASP A 118 1.01 -8.53 0.58
C ASP A 118 0.00 -7.84 -0.35
N ALA A 119 0.40 -7.60 -1.60
CA ALA A 119 -0.45 -6.98 -2.62
C ALA A 119 -1.66 -7.84 -3.01
N MET A 120 -1.54 -9.18 -3.05
CA MET A 120 -2.62 -10.09 -3.44
C MET A 120 -3.45 -10.62 -2.27
N GLY A 121 -2.95 -10.49 -1.04
CA GLY A 121 -3.56 -10.97 0.18
C GLY A 121 -4.30 -9.89 0.96
N GLU A 122 -3.72 -9.47 2.09
CA GLU A 122 -4.36 -8.58 3.08
C GLU A 122 -4.81 -7.24 2.47
N LYS A 123 -3.97 -6.64 1.60
CA LYS A 123 -4.23 -5.30 1.07
C LYS A 123 -5.46 -5.25 0.17
N VAL A 124 -5.75 -6.30 -0.60
CA VAL A 124 -6.98 -6.37 -1.42
C VAL A 124 -8.22 -6.39 -0.54
N GLY A 125 -8.20 -7.24 0.49
CA GLY A 125 -9.28 -7.31 1.46
C GLY A 125 -9.51 -5.96 2.14
N LYS A 126 -8.45 -5.31 2.62
CA LYS A 126 -8.52 -4.01 3.27
C LYS A 126 -9.02 -2.91 2.33
N PHE A 127 -8.55 -2.89 1.09
CA PHE A 127 -8.99 -1.93 0.07
C PHE A 127 -10.50 -2.07 -0.21
N LEU A 128 -10.99 -3.30 -0.41
CA LEU A 128 -12.42 -3.55 -0.62
C LEU A 128 -13.28 -3.12 0.58
N GLN A 129 -12.80 -3.35 1.80
CA GLN A 129 -13.46 -2.87 3.01
C GLN A 129 -13.54 -1.35 3.02
N LEU A 130 -12.44 -0.64 2.75
CA LEU A 130 -12.40 0.82 2.75
C LEU A 130 -13.30 1.42 1.67
N VAL A 131 -13.34 0.83 0.48
CA VAL A 131 -14.26 1.22 -0.60
C VAL A 131 -15.72 0.98 -0.19
N SER A 132 -16.01 -0.16 0.43
CA SER A 132 -17.34 -0.47 0.95
C SER A 132 -17.77 0.52 2.05
N THR A 133 -16.88 0.87 2.98
CA THR A 133 -17.12 1.89 4.01
C THR A 133 -17.38 3.25 3.41
N PHE A 134 -16.61 3.65 2.40
CA PHE A 134 -16.81 4.90 1.66
C PHE A 134 -18.20 4.91 1.01
N LEU A 135 -18.51 3.95 0.14
CA LEU A 135 -19.80 3.89 -0.55
C LEU A 135 -20.97 3.79 0.43
N GLY A 136 -20.87 2.93 1.45
CA GLY A 136 -21.90 2.77 2.48
C GLY A 136 -22.12 4.05 3.30
N GLY A 137 -21.05 4.74 3.69
CA GLY A 137 -21.12 6.01 4.41
C GLY A 137 -21.82 7.11 3.62
N PHE A 138 -21.47 7.27 2.34
CA PHE A 138 -22.13 8.25 1.46
C PHE A 138 -23.59 7.90 1.19
N VAL A 139 -23.90 6.63 0.88
CA VAL A 139 -25.29 6.20 0.64
C VAL A 139 -26.16 6.48 1.86
N ILE A 140 -25.71 6.12 3.08
CA ILE A 140 -26.46 6.39 4.31
C ILE A 140 -26.61 7.89 4.55
N ALA A 141 -25.56 8.69 4.32
CA ALA A 141 -25.60 10.14 4.47
C ALA A 141 -26.63 10.79 3.53
N PHE A 142 -26.67 10.38 2.25
CA PHE A 142 -27.64 10.87 1.28
C PHE A 142 -29.08 10.47 1.61
N VAL A 143 -29.29 9.24 2.08
CA VAL A 143 -30.63 8.75 2.45
C VAL A 143 -31.18 9.48 3.68
N ARG A 144 -30.36 9.75 4.70
CA ARG A 144 -30.82 10.40 5.94
C ARG A 144 -30.88 11.92 5.84
N GLY A 145 -30.02 12.55 5.04
CA GLY A 145 -29.97 14.01 4.96
C GLY A 145 -29.19 14.52 3.76
N TRP A 146 -29.81 14.49 2.59
CA TRP A 146 -29.19 14.91 1.34
C TRP A 146 -28.68 16.37 1.37
N LEU A 147 -29.40 17.31 1.99
CA LEU A 147 -29.00 18.72 2.11
C LEU A 147 -27.67 18.89 2.86
N LEU A 148 -27.51 18.20 4.00
CA LEU A 148 -26.30 18.26 4.82
C LEU A 148 -25.15 17.49 4.15
N ALA A 149 -25.46 16.36 3.50
CA ALA A 149 -24.47 15.57 2.76
C ALA A 149 -23.83 16.36 1.60
N VAL A 150 -24.62 17.16 0.87
CA VAL A 150 -24.11 18.01 -0.23
C VAL A 150 -23.17 19.10 0.29
N VAL A 151 -23.51 19.74 1.42
CA VAL A 151 -22.64 20.75 2.05
C VAL A 151 -21.31 20.10 2.46
N MET A 152 -21.35 18.93 3.10
CA MET A 152 -20.13 18.20 3.47
C MET A 152 -19.32 17.75 2.25
N MET A 153 -19.98 17.40 1.14
CA MET A 153 -19.31 17.03 -0.10
C MET A 153 -18.50 18.18 -0.69
N SER A 154 -18.94 19.44 -0.55
CA SER A 154 -18.16 20.60 -1.01
C SER A 154 -16.83 20.79 -0.28
N ALA A 155 -16.70 20.30 0.96
CA ALA A 155 -15.46 20.36 1.72
C ALA A 155 -14.43 19.29 1.29
N ILE A 156 -14.88 18.21 0.64
CA ILE A 156 -14.01 17.09 0.25
C ILE A 156 -13.01 17.50 -0.84
N PRO A 157 -13.39 18.14 -1.96
CA PRO A 157 -12.43 18.61 -2.96
C PRO A 157 -11.37 19.54 -2.36
N LEU A 158 -11.75 20.42 -1.43
CA LEU A 158 -10.80 21.30 -0.75
C LEU A 158 -9.77 20.49 0.04
N LEU A 159 -10.22 19.46 0.78
CA LEU A 159 -9.33 18.59 1.54
C LEU A 159 -8.44 17.73 0.63
N VAL A 160 -8.98 17.22 -0.48
CA VAL A 160 -8.23 16.44 -1.47
C VAL A 160 -7.17 17.29 -2.17
N THR A 161 -7.50 18.52 -2.56
CA THR A 161 -6.53 19.44 -3.20
C THR A 161 -5.41 19.83 -2.23
N ALA A 162 -5.75 20.15 -0.97
CA ALA A 162 -4.75 20.46 0.06
C ALA A 162 -3.83 19.27 0.36
N GLY A 163 -4.41 18.08 0.56
CA GLY A 163 -3.66 16.85 0.80
C GLY A 163 -2.79 16.44 -0.39
N GLY A 164 -3.32 16.56 -1.62
CA GLY A 164 -2.60 16.28 -2.86
C GLY A 164 -1.42 17.24 -3.08
N ALA A 165 -1.64 18.55 -2.89
CA ALA A 165 -0.58 19.55 -2.97
C ALA A 165 0.53 19.28 -1.94
N MET A 166 0.15 18.97 -0.70
CA MET A 166 1.10 18.59 0.36
C MET A 166 1.92 17.35 -0.04
N ALA A 167 1.27 16.28 -0.51
CA ALA A 167 1.95 15.05 -0.90
C ALA A 167 2.96 15.28 -2.03
N LEU A 168 2.62 16.10 -3.03
CA LEU A 168 3.51 16.46 -4.13
C LEU A 168 4.72 17.28 -3.66
N ILE A 169 4.49 18.27 -2.79
CA ILE A 169 5.56 19.12 -2.24
C ILE A 169 6.53 18.27 -1.41
N ILE A 170 6.00 17.43 -0.50
CA ILE A 170 6.81 16.55 0.34
C ILE A 170 7.61 15.57 -0.53
N SER A 171 6.97 14.88 -1.47
CA SER A 171 7.65 13.92 -2.35
C SER A 171 8.79 14.57 -3.14
N LYS A 172 8.58 15.79 -3.67
CA LYS A 172 9.62 16.56 -4.36
C LYS A 172 10.77 16.96 -3.43
N MET A 173 10.47 17.33 -2.19
CA MET A 173 11.48 17.73 -1.19
C MET A 173 12.30 16.52 -0.71
N VAL A 174 11.65 15.39 -0.45
CA VAL A 174 12.29 14.11 -0.11
C VAL A 174 13.25 13.69 -1.22
N SER A 175 12.81 13.74 -2.49
CA SER A 175 13.66 13.41 -3.64
C SER A 175 14.91 14.30 -3.71
N ARG A 176 14.75 15.62 -3.47
CA ARG A 176 15.88 16.55 -3.44
C ARG A 176 16.83 16.28 -2.26
N GLY A 177 16.29 15.95 -1.09
CA GLY A 177 17.05 15.57 0.09
C GLY A 177 17.88 14.32 -0.17
N GLN A 178 17.27 13.27 -0.72
CA GLN A 178 17.93 12.03 -1.11
C GLN A 178 19.05 12.27 -2.15
N ALA A 179 18.83 13.13 -3.14
CA ALA A 179 19.85 13.48 -4.12
C ALA A 179 21.06 14.22 -3.49
N ALA A 180 20.84 15.05 -2.47
CA ALA A 180 21.91 15.70 -1.72
C ALA A 180 22.70 14.69 -0.87
N TYR A 181 22.01 13.74 -0.22
CA TYR A 181 22.63 12.65 0.52
C TYR A 181 23.44 11.71 -0.38
N ALA A 182 22.94 11.39 -1.57
CA ALA A 182 23.65 10.55 -2.54
C ALA A 182 25.01 11.15 -2.91
N LYS A 183 25.08 12.47 -3.16
CA LYS A 183 26.35 13.17 -3.42
C LYS A 183 27.31 13.11 -2.24
N ALA A 184 26.80 13.21 -1.02
CA ALA A 184 27.63 13.08 0.18
C ALA A 184 28.15 11.64 0.32
N GLY A 185 27.31 10.64 0.00
CA GLY A 185 27.68 9.23 -0.07
C GLY A 185 28.82 8.97 -1.05
N THR A 186 28.78 9.57 -2.25
CA THR A 186 29.85 9.43 -3.25
C THR A 186 31.21 9.91 -2.71
N ILE A 187 31.25 11.00 -1.94
CA ILE A 187 32.52 11.48 -1.33
C ILE A 187 33.03 10.48 -0.30
N VAL A 188 32.14 9.92 0.52
CA VAL A 188 32.52 8.90 1.51
C VAL A 188 33.07 7.66 0.81
N GLU A 189 32.41 7.23 -0.26
CA GLU A 189 32.79 6.07 -1.06
C GLU A 189 34.17 6.26 -1.71
N GLU A 190 34.43 7.43 -2.30
CA GLU A 190 35.74 7.80 -2.86
C GLU A 190 36.85 7.83 -1.78
N THR A 191 36.55 8.44 -0.64
CA THR A 191 37.50 8.63 0.47
C THR A 191 37.86 7.29 1.12
N ILE A 192 36.87 6.44 1.40
CA ILE A 192 37.07 5.13 2.01
C ILE A 192 37.71 4.16 1.00
N GLY A 193 37.25 4.18 -0.26
CA GLY A 193 37.79 3.33 -1.32
C GLY A 193 39.29 3.55 -1.54
N SER A 194 39.77 4.80 -1.38
CA SER A 194 41.19 5.17 -1.52
C SER A 194 41.83 5.65 -0.20
N ILE A 195 41.46 5.06 0.93
CA ILE A 195 41.86 5.55 2.26
C ILE A 195 43.38 5.64 2.44
N ARG A 196 44.15 4.72 1.85
CA ARG A 196 45.63 4.75 1.91
C ARG A 196 46.19 6.00 1.23
N THR A 197 45.62 6.41 0.11
CA THR A 197 46.01 7.62 -0.63
C THR A 197 45.66 8.87 0.17
N VAL A 198 44.47 8.92 0.76
CA VAL A 198 44.04 10.04 1.60
C VAL A 198 44.96 10.20 2.81
N ALA A 199 45.30 9.09 3.47
CA ALA A 199 46.22 9.09 4.61
C ALA A 199 47.66 9.48 4.20
N SER A 200 48.17 9.00 3.06
CA SER A 200 49.53 9.32 2.59
C SER A 200 49.70 10.80 2.22
N PHE A 201 48.64 11.46 1.77
CA PHE A 201 48.64 12.90 1.50
C PHE A 201 48.12 13.74 2.68
N THR A 202 47.85 13.13 3.84
CA THR A 202 47.31 13.79 5.03
C THR A 202 46.00 14.57 4.76
N GLY A 203 45.19 14.07 3.81
CA GLY A 203 44.00 14.74 3.26
C GLY A 203 42.71 14.54 4.07
N GLU A 204 42.78 13.91 5.23
CA GLU A 204 41.61 13.53 6.06
C GLU A 204 40.73 14.74 6.40
N GLN A 205 41.36 15.85 6.84
CA GLN A 205 40.64 17.08 7.19
C GLN A 205 39.93 17.70 5.98
N GLN A 206 40.53 17.58 4.79
CA GLN A 206 39.92 18.07 3.56
C GLN A 206 38.69 17.24 3.17
N ALA A 207 38.77 15.92 3.31
CA ALA A 207 37.65 15.01 3.07
C ALA A 207 36.49 15.27 4.05
N ILE A 208 36.79 15.43 5.35
CA ILE A 208 35.80 15.78 6.39
C ILE A 208 35.14 17.13 6.08
N SER A 209 35.91 18.13 5.69
CA SER A 209 35.38 19.46 5.32
C SER A 209 34.44 19.39 4.11
N LYS A 210 34.83 18.66 3.05
CA LYS A 210 33.99 18.44 1.86
C LYS A 210 32.68 17.73 2.22
N TYR A 211 32.75 16.68 3.03
CA TYR A 211 31.57 15.94 3.48
C TYR A 211 30.64 16.82 4.33
N SER A 212 31.19 17.57 5.29
CA SER A 212 30.44 18.51 6.13
C SER A 212 29.70 19.57 5.29
N LYS A 213 30.36 20.13 4.26
CA LYS A 213 29.74 21.11 3.36
C LYS A 213 28.52 20.54 2.61
N LEU A 214 28.59 19.29 2.17
CA LEU A 214 27.45 18.62 1.53
C LEU A 214 26.34 18.29 2.54
N LEU A 215 26.70 17.86 3.75
CA LEU A 215 25.74 17.59 4.82
C LEU A 215 24.94 18.84 5.22
N VAL A 216 25.54 20.03 5.26
CA VAL A 216 24.81 21.28 5.54
C VAL A 216 23.70 21.51 4.49
N THR A 217 23.96 21.17 3.23
CA THR A 217 22.97 21.29 2.16
C THR A 217 21.82 20.29 2.35
N ALA A 218 22.14 19.04 2.69
CA ALA A 218 21.15 18.01 3.02
C ALA A 218 20.32 18.40 4.25
N TYR A 219 20.98 18.89 5.32
CA TYR A 219 20.34 19.39 6.54
C TYR A 219 19.36 20.52 6.25
N LYS A 220 19.77 21.53 5.47
CA LYS A 220 18.86 22.65 5.10
C LYS A 220 17.65 22.16 4.30
N SER A 221 17.84 21.17 3.44
CA SER A 221 16.74 20.52 2.72
C SER A 221 15.80 19.79 3.67
N GLY A 222 16.33 19.05 4.64
CA GLY A 222 15.54 18.36 5.67
C GLY A 222 14.77 19.32 6.58
N VAL A 223 15.35 20.48 6.94
CA VAL A 223 14.63 21.52 7.69
C VAL A 223 13.44 22.07 6.88
N HIS A 224 13.64 22.32 5.57
CA HIS A 224 12.54 22.77 4.70
C HIS A 224 11.46 21.67 4.53
N GLU A 225 11.88 20.41 4.41
CA GLU A 225 10.97 19.27 4.39
C GLU A 225 10.11 19.21 5.66
N GLY A 226 10.73 19.30 6.82
CA GLY A 226 10.04 19.28 8.11
C GLY A 226 9.05 20.45 8.26
N THR A 227 9.46 21.67 7.88
CA THR A 227 8.55 22.83 7.97
C THR A 227 7.39 22.73 6.98
N ALA A 228 7.63 22.27 5.75
CA ALA A 228 6.58 22.07 4.76
C ALA A 228 5.62 20.93 5.15
N ALA A 229 6.13 19.84 5.72
CA ALA A 229 5.31 18.74 6.22
C ALA A 229 4.46 19.18 7.42
N GLY A 230 5.04 19.92 8.36
CA GLY A 230 4.32 20.47 9.51
C GLY A 230 3.23 21.46 9.11
N LEU A 231 3.54 22.41 8.22
CA LEU A 231 2.54 23.34 7.67
C LEU A 231 1.45 22.62 6.89
N GLY A 232 1.80 21.65 6.06
CA GLY A 232 0.83 20.86 5.30
C GLY A 232 -0.15 20.10 6.20
N LEU A 233 0.37 19.43 7.23
CA LEU A 233 -0.46 18.72 8.20
C LEU A 233 -1.35 19.68 8.98
N GLY A 234 -0.81 20.83 9.40
CA GLY A 234 -1.57 21.88 10.09
C GLY A 234 -2.72 22.44 9.25
N VAL A 235 -2.47 22.75 7.98
CA VAL A 235 -3.50 23.23 7.03
C VAL A 235 -4.58 22.16 6.83
N ALA A 236 -4.20 20.88 6.67
CA ALA A 236 -5.17 19.79 6.51
C ALA A 236 -6.07 19.64 7.76
N MET A 237 -5.49 19.68 8.96
CA MET A 237 -6.25 19.61 10.21
C MET A 237 -7.15 20.84 10.41
N MET A 238 -6.67 22.04 10.07
CA MET A 238 -7.48 23.27 10.11
C MET A 238 -8.70 23.17 9.20
N ILE A 239 -8.53 22.72 7.95
CA ILE A 239 -9.64 22.52 7.01
C ILE A 239 -10.64 21.51 7.56
N LEU A 240 -10.17 20.41 8.17
CA LEU A 240 -11.01 19.39 8.76
C LEU A 240 -11.88 19.95 9.90
N PHE A 241 -11.29 20.67 10.86
CA PHE A 241 -12.06 21.27 11.96
C PHE A 241 -12.99 22.40 11.50
N CYS A 242 -12.58 23.23 10.53
CA CYS A 242 -13.44 24.26 9.95
C CYS A 242 -14.65 23.63 9.23
N SER A 243 -14.44 22.53 8.48
CA SER A 243 -15.52 21.80 7.82
C SER A 243 -16.51 21.21 8.83
N TYR A 244 -16.00 20.67 9.95
CA TYR A 244 -16.84 20.16 11.04
C TYR A 244 -17.65 21.27 11.71
N GLY A 245 -17.03 22.42 11.99
CA GLY A 245 -17.72 23.59 12.54
C GLY A 245 -18.85 24.08 11.63
N MET A 246 -18.58 24.15 10.32
CA MET A 246 -19.59 24.51 9.32
C MET A 246 -20.72 23.47 9.26
N ALA A 247 -20.39 22.17 9.34
CA ALA A 247 -21.37 21.09 9.36
C ALA A 247 -22.32 21.17 10.55
N VAL A 248 -21.79 21.43 11.74
CA VAL A 248 -22.58 21.56 12.97
C VAL A 248 -23.43 22.83 12.93
N TRP A 249 -22.89 23.97 12.47
CA TRP A 249 -23.65 25.21 12.35
C TRP A 249 -24.82 25.08 11.37
N PHE A 250 -24.56 24.54 10.17
CA PHE A 250 -25.59 24.33 9.16
C PHE A 250 -26.59 23.24 9.61
N GLY A 251 -26.11 22.16 10.23
CA GLY A 251 -26.94 21.11 10.82
C GLY A 251 -27.89 21.64 11.88
N GLY A 252 -27.41 22.52 12.78
CA GLY A 252 -28.24 23.20 13.77
C GLY A 252 -29.35 24.05 13.15
N ARG A 253 -29.05 24.79 12.06
CA ARG A 253 -30.06 25.56 11.32
C ARG A 253 -31.09 24.65 10.63
N LEU A 254 -30.68 23.47 10.17
CA LEU A 254 -31.55 22.46 9.57
C LEU A 254 -32.54 21.86 10.59
N ILE A 255 -32.09 21.66 11.83
CA ILE A 255 -32.94 21.19 12.93
C ILE A 255 -34.04 22.23 13.21
N LEU A 256 -33.68 23.51 13.25
CA LEU A 256 -34.62 24.61 13.53
C LEU A 256 -35.64 24.85 12.41
N ASN A 257 -35.23 24.75 11.14
CA ASN A 257 -36.05 25.19 10.01
C ASN A 257 -36.71 24.06 9.22
N ASN A 258 -36.12 22.86 9.18
CA ASN A 258 -36.54 21.76 8.29
C ASN A 258 -36.92 20.48 9.05
N GLY A 259 -37.05 20.53 10.38
CA GLY A 259 -37.52 19.39 11.20
C GLY A 259 -36.57 18.20 11.25
N TYR A 260 -35.27 18.40 11.00
CA TYR A 260 -34.26 17.36 11.17
C TYR A 260 -34.09 17.01 12.66
N THR A 261 -33.84 15.75 12.99
CA THR A 261 -33.49 15.34 14.36
C THR A 261 -31.99 15.49 14.62
N GLY A 262 -31.60 15.68 15.88
CA GLY A 262 -30.19 15.78 16.27
C GLY A 262 -29.38 14.53 15.93
N GLY A 263 -29.99 13.35 16.07
CA GLY A 263 -29.42 12.06 15.69
C GLY A 263 -29.23 11.91 14.19
N GLN A 264 -30.14 12.43 13.35
CA GLN A 264 -29.97 12.44 11.89
C GLN A 264 -28.77 13.30 11.47
N VAL A 265 -28.63 14.49 12.05
CA VAL A 265 -27.51 15.40 11.75
C VAL A 265 -26.17 14.77 12.14
N ILE A 266 -26.06 14.23 13.37
CA ILE A 266 -24.82 13.59 13.83
C ILE A 266 -24.51 12.34 13.01
N ASN A 267 -25.51 11.53 12.67
CA ASN A 267 -25.32 10.36 11.83
C ASN A 267 -24.74 10.74 10.45
N VAL A 268 -25.30 11.75 9.78
CA VAL A 268 -24.78 12.22 8.48
C VAL A 268 -23.34 12.74 8.61
N ILE A 269 -23.04 13.55 9.64
CA ILE A 269 -21.69 14.10 9.85
C ILE A 269 -20.67 12.98 10.06
N VAL A 270 -20.97 12.03 10.96
CA VAL A 270 -20.06 10.93 11.30
C VAL A 270 -19.92 9.95 10.12
N ALA A 271 -21.01 9.64 9.39
CA ALA A 271 -20.97 8.76 8.23
C ALA A 271 -20.09 9.34 7.10
N VAL A 272 -20.22 10.64 6.79
CA VAL A 272 -19.38 11.29 5.77
C VAL A 272 -17.92 11.39 6.24
N LEU A 273 -17.69 11.66 7.52
CA LEU A 273 -16.33 11.70 8.09
C LEU A 273 -15.64 10.33 8.00
N ILE A 274 -16.29 9.26 8.47
CA ILE A 274 -15.73 7.91 8.40
C ILE A 274 -15.52 7.49 6.93
N GLY A 275 -16.48 7.80 6.05
CA GLY A 275 -16.36 7.51 4.62
C GLY A 275 -15.15 8.21 3.99
N SER A 276 -15.01 9.53 4.21
CA SER A 276 -13.89 10.34 3.69
C SER A 276 -12.53 9.91 4.25
N LEU A 277 -12.44 9.61 5.56
CA LEU A 277 -11.21 9.08 6.17
C LEU A 277 -10.83 7.71 5.60
N SER A 278 -11.82 6.85 5.29
CA SER A 278 -11.59 5.54 4.69
C SER A 278 -10.93 5.66 3.31
N LEU A 279 -11.32 6.67 2.53
CA LEU A 279 -10.67 6.96 1.25
C LEU A 279 -9.20 7.37 1.46
N GLY A 280 -8.90 8.20 2.46
CA GLY A 280 -7.51 8.54 2.82
C GLY A 280 -6.66 7.32 3.22
N GLN A 281 -7.25 6.42 4.02
CA GLN A 281 -6.61 5.17 4.46
C GLN A 281 -6.43 4.12 3.33
N SER A 282 -7.01 4.35 2.15
CA SER A 282 -6.83 3.46 0.98
C SER A 282 -5.50 3.68 0.26
N SER A 283 -4.88 4.86 0.42
CA SER A 283 -3.63 5.24 -0.26
C SER A 283 -2.47 4.25 -0.01
N PRO A 284 -2.19 3.80 1.23
CA PRO A 284 -1.16 2.77 1.47
C PRO A 284 -1.45 1.42 0.80
N CYS A 285 -2.72 1.08 0.58
CA CYS A 285 -3.08 -0.14 -0.15
C CYS A 285 -2.75 -0.01 -1.63
N MET A 286 -3.01 1.16 -2.23
CA MET A 286 -2.64 1.45 -3.62
C MET A 286 -1.12 1.43 -3.82
N SER A 287 -0.34 1.98 -2.90
CA SER A 287 1.12 1.90 -3.00
C SER A 287 1.65 0.46 -2.91
N ALA A 288 1.04 -0.37 -2.06
CA ALA A 288 1.39 -1.78 -1.95
C ALA A 288 1.04 -2.55 -3.24
N PHE A 289 -0.10 -2.26 -3.87
CA PHE A 289 -0.44 -2.84 -5.18
C PHE A 289 0.56 -2.45 -6.27
N ALA A 290 0.98 -1.18 -6.32
CA ALA A 290 1.97 -0.73 -7.29
C ALA A 290 3.33 -1.43 -7.10
N ALA A 291 3.79 -1.55 -5.84
CA ALA A 291 5.03 -2.26 -5.52
C ALA A 291 4.94 -3.76 -5.86
N GLY A 292 3.84 -4.41 -5.48
CA GLY A 292 3.62 -5.83 -5.79
C GLY A 292 3.49 -6.09 -7.29
N GLN A 293 2.87 -5.18 -8.06
CA GLN A 293 2.78 -5.29 -9.51
C GLN A 293 4.17 -5.18 -10.17
N ALA A 294 4.99 -4.22 -9.75
CA ALA A 294 6.35 -4.06 -10.27
C ALA A 294 7.22 -5.30 -9.99
N ALA A 295 7.11 -5.87 -8.78
CA ALA A 295 7.76 -7.13 -8.42
C ALA A 295 7.24 -8.32 -9.24
N ALA A 296 5.93 -8.42 -9.43
CA ALA A 296 5.30 -9.47 -10.22
C ALA A 296 5.77 -9.47 -11.67
N VAL A 297 5.85 -8.31 -12.33
CA VAL A 297 6.30 -8.20 -13.73
C VAL A 297 7.67 -8.85 -13.92
N LYS A 298 8.65 -8.51 -13.07
CA LYS A 298 10.01 -9.06 -13.14
C LYS A 298 10.05 -10.58 -12.88
N MET A 299 9.29 -11.05 -11.90
CA MET A 299 9.22 -12.49 -11.60
C MET A 299 8.55 -13.27 -12.74
N PHE A 300 7.45 -12.76 -13.30
CA PHE A 300 6.74 -13.42 -14.40
C PHE A 300 7.52 -13.38 -15.71
N GLU A 301 8.33 -12.34 -15.95
CA GLU A 301 9.29 -12.30 -17.06
C GLU A 301 10.28 -13.47 -16.98
N THR A 302 10.85 -13.70 -15.79
CA THR A 302 11.76 -14.84 -15.55
C THR A 302 11.06 -16.20 -15.67
N ILE A 303 9.80 -16.30 -15.19
CA ILE A 303 9.01 -17.54 -15.25
C ILE A 303 8.62 -17.89 -16.70
N ASN A 304 8.34 -16.88 -17.53
CA ASN A 304 7.92 -17.08 -18.92
C ASN A 304 9.10 -17.22 -19.89
N ARG A 305 10.33 -16.91 -19.46
CA ARG A 305 11.55 -17.10 -20.24
C ARG A 305 11.74 -18.58 -20.56
N LYS A 306 11.86 -18.90 -21.85
CA LYS A 306 12.23 -20.23 -22.34
C LYS A 306 13.75 -20.27 -22.56
N PRO A 307 14.48 -21.20 -21.92
CA PRO A 307 15.92 -21.35 -22.18
C PRO A 307 16.14 -21.87 -23.60
N GLU A 308 17.26 -21.48 -24.19
CA GLU A 308 17.69 -21.98 -25.51
C GLU A 308 18.08 -23.46 -25.43
N ILE A 309 18.81 -23.83 -24.37
CA ILE A 309 19.15 -25.21 -24.03
C ILE A 309 18.24 -25.65 -22.88
N ASP A 310 17.19 -26.41 -23.23
CA ASP A 310 16.18 -26.85 -22.27
C ASP A 310 16.50 -28.26 -21.71
N PRO A 311 16.93 -28.39 -20.44
CA PRO A 311 17.29 -29.68 -19.86
C PRO A 311 16.10 -30.63 -19.66
N TYR A 312 14.86 -30.13 -19.74
CA TYR A 312 13.65 -30.95 -19.64
C TYR A 312 13.05 -31.29 -20.99
N ASN A 313 13.67 -30.87 -22.10
CA ASN A 313 13.21 -31.25 -23.42
C ASN A 313 13.75 -32.64 -23.80
N MET A 314 12.84 -33.61 -23.93
CA MET A 314 13.15 -35.00 -24.30
C MET A 314 13.12 -35.25 -25.82
N SER A 315 13.04 -34.20 -26.66
CA SER A 315 12.99 -34.36 -28.12
C SER A 315 14.30 -34.84 -28.75
N GLY A 316 15.37 -34.97 -27.97
CA GLY A 316 16.65 -35.51 -28.43
C GLY A 316 16.58 -37.01 -28.75
N LYS A 317 17.56 -37.51 -29.50
CA LYS A 317 17.73 -38.96 -29.72
C LYS A 317 18.34 -39.60 -28.48
N VAL A 318 17.65 -40.59 -27.92
CA VAL A 318 18.20 -41.47 -26.88
C VAL A 318 18.77 -42.70 -27.58
N LEU A 319 20.08 -42.89 -27.50
CA LEU A 319 20.79 -44.03 -28.10
C LEU A 319 20.84 -45.19 -27.08
N GLU A 320 20.57 -46.42 -27.54
CA GLU A 320 20.59 -47.61 -26.67
C GLU A 320 22.01 -48.12 -26.40
N ASP A 321 22.95 -47.90 -27.33
CA ASP A 321 24.33 -48.35 -27.24
C ASP A 321 25.29 -47.22 -27.63
N ILE A 322 26.31 -46.97 -26.79
CA ILE A 322 27.23 -45.82 -26.89
C ILE A 322 28.67 -46.34 -26.76
N ASN A 323 29.45 -46.27 -27.85
CA ASN A 323 30.85 -46.69 -27.88
C ASN A 323 31.85 -45.68 -27.26
N GLY A 324 31.42 -44.43 -27.06
CA GLY A 324 32.24 -43.39 -26.42
C GLY A 324 33.18 -42.61 -27.34
N ASP A 325 33.05 -42.75 -28.67
CA ASP A 325 33.82 -41.96 -29.64
C ASP A 325 33.38 -40.48 -29.61
N VAL A 326 34.32 -39.56 -29.34
CA VAL A 326 34.08 -38.10 -29.28
C VAL A 326 34.97 -37.39 -30.29
N GLU A 327 34.38 -36.56 -31.14
CA GLU A 327 35.08 -35.78 -32.15
C GLU A 327 34.64 -34.30 -32.09
N LEU A 328 35.60 -33.39 -32.16
CA LEU A 328 35.38 -31.94 -32.26
C LEU A 328 35.84 -31.50 -33.66
N ARG A 329 34.97 -30.83 -34.42
CA ARG A 329 35.28 -30.35 -35.78
C ARG A 329 35.02 -28.85 -35.88
N ASP A 330 36.04 -28.06 -36.20
CA ASP A 330 35.99 -26.61 -36.44
C ASP A 330 35.08 -25.85 -35.45
N VAL A 331 35.29 -26.11 -34.15
CA VAL A 331 34.47 -25.53 -33.08
C VAL A 331 35.00 -24.14 -32.73
N TYR A 332 34.16 -23.13 -32.93
CA TYR A 332 34.41 -21.75 -32.52
C TYR A 332 33.49 -21.37 -31.37
N PHE A 333 34.01 -20.75 -30.31
CA PHE A 333 33.23 -20.43 -29.10
C PHE A 333 33.65 -19.13 -28.42
N SER A 334 32.63 -18.36 -28.01
CA SER A 334 32.75 -17.17 -27.16
C SER A 334 31.72 -17.25 -26.03
N TYR A 335 32.08 -16.82 -24.82
CA TYR A 335 31.10 -16.77 -23.72
C TYR A 335 30.05 -15.68 -23.99
N PRO A 336 28.76 -15.93 -23.69
CA PRO A 336 27.70 -14.93 -23.85
C PRO A 336 27.93 -13.64 -23.05
N ALA A 337 28.63 -13.71 -21.92
CA ALA A 337 29.02 -12.54 -21.14
C ALA A 337 30.09 -11.67 -21.83
N ARG A 338 30.86 -12.22 -22.78
CA ARG A 338 31.92 -11.54 -23.54
C ARG A 338 31.95 -12.04 -24.99
N PRO A 339 30.95 -11.66 -25.80
CA PRO A 339 30.83 -12.18 -27.17
C PRO A 339 31.99 -11.75 -28.08
N GLU A 340 32.62 -10.61 -27.78
CA GLU A 340 33.74 -10.04 -28.53
C GLU A 340 35.08 -10.77 -28.29
N GLU A 341 35.21 -11.53 -27.19
CA GLU A 341 36.42 -12.29 -26.88
C GLU A 341 36.25 -13.75 -27.31
N GLN A 342 36.79 -14.08 -28.48
CA GLN A 342 36.80 -15.45 -28.98
C GLN A 342 37.84 -16.29 -28.23
N ILE A 343 37.42 -17.45 -27.72
CA ILE A 343 38.28 -18.36 -26.94
C ILE A 343 38.80 -19.50 -27.79
N PHE A 344 37.92 -20.09 -28.61
CA PHE A 344 38.21 -21.14 -29.57
C PHE A 344 37.80 -20.68 -30.97
#